data_AF-A0A838VMP3-F1
#
_entry.id   AF-A0A838VMP3-F1
#
_cell.length_a   1.000
_cell.length_b   1.000
_cell.length_c   1.000
_cell.angle_alpha   90.00
_cell.angle_beta   90.00
_cell.angle_gamma   90.00
#
_symmetry.space_group_name_H-M   'P 1'
#
loop_
_entity.id
_entity.type
_entity.pdbx_description
1 polymer ?
#
loop_
_entity_poly.entity_id
_entity_poly.type
_entity_poly.pdbx_seq_one_letter_code
_entity_poly.pdbx_strand_id
1 'polypeptide(L)'
;MLPTDLLTSRQNGEEIVPKKLKIEQPSLEIAIELIACFHEAVGDTQGELERQLLELEGDTPDFKVKRGLAHILKSSFCTFEVVSPLEPPMLRERVFAVAANSLTSRESTIQTLTQVANELSHELEREVLPEQVRQGLYADLIENRILTVFDAPTPENLLHRYNLSQVQGVFYRASQLILHAHRNDPGEYKLLFRYLKLFQLMAYIEGDADHGFTITVDGPTSLFNPSTRYGLAIAKL
;
A
#
# COMPACT_ATOMS: atom_id res chain seq x y z
N MET A 1 -0.05 6.82 -1.45
CA MET A 1 -1.32 7.58 -1.60
C MET A 1 -2.41 6.84 -0.85
N LEU A 2 -3.38 7.56 -0.29
CA LEU A 2 -4.48 6.95 0.45
C LEU A 2 -5.67 6.63 -0.47
N PRO A 3 -6.41 5.56 -0.18
CA PRO A 3 -7.69 5.28 -0.82
C PRO A 3 -8.78 6.25 -0.30
N THR A 4 -9.83 6.43 -1.10
CA THR A 4 -10.84 7.48 -0.90
C THR A 4 -11.57 7.39 0.44
N ASP A 5 -11.75 6.20 0.98
CA ASP A 5 -12.38 5.91 2.27
C ASP A 5 -11.55 6.36 3.48
N LEU A 6 -10.23 6.43 3.33
CA LEU A 6 -9.27 6.89 4.34
C LEU A 6 -8.94 8.39 4.21
N LEU A 7 -9.44 9.05 3.17
CA LEU A 7 -9.33 10.50 3.04
C LEU A 7 -10.28 11.20 4.00
N THR A 8 -9.76 12.23 4.67
CA THR A 8 -10.53 13.05 5.59
C THR A 8 -10.26 14.52 5.27
N SER A 9 -11.33 15.26 5.00
CA SER A 9 -11.28 16.69 4.75
C SER A 9 -12.43 17.38 5.47
N ARG A 10 -12.25 18.67 5.79
CA ARG A 10 -13.32 19.54 6.28
C ARG A 10 -13.66 20.54 5.19
N GLN A 11 -14.95 20.83 5.04
CA GLN A 11 -15.40 21.92 4.18
C GLN A 11 -15.54 23.19 5.04
N ASN A 12 -14.95 24.28 4.58
CA ASN A 12 -15.05 25.60 5.21
C ASN A 12 -15.51 26.61 4.15
N GLY A 13 -16.83 26.81 4.03
CA GLY A 13 -17.41 27.58 2.94
C GLY A 13 -17.09 26.95 1.58
N GLU A 14 -16.34 27.68 0.75
CA GLU A 14 -15.90 27.26 -0.58
C GLU A 14 -14.56 26.52 -0.58
N GLU A 15 -13.90 26.40 0.59
CA GLU A 15 -12.61 25.72 0.71
C GLU A 15 -12.76 24.28 1.22
N ILE A 16 -11.95 23.38 0.67
CA ILE A 16 -11.76 22.01 1.19
C ILE A 16 -10.40 21.97 1.86
N VAL A 17 -10.39 21.70 3.17
CA VAL A 17 -9.17 21.62 3.99
C VAL A 17 -8.91 20.15 4.35
N PRO A 18 -7.88 19.51 3.77
CA PRO A 18 -7.48 18.14 4.13
C PRO A 18 -7.06 18.04 5.60
N LYS A 19 -7.31 16.88 6.23
CA LYS A 19 -6.84 16.62 7.60
C LYS A 19 -5.30 16.63 7.58
N LYS A 20 -4.72 17.57 8.31
CA LYS A 20 -3.29 17.67 8.56
C LYS A 20 -3.00 17.27 10.00
N LEU A 21 -2.17 16.25 10.18
CA LEU A 21 -1.59 15.90 11.47
C LEU A 21 -0.41 16.82 11.75
N LYS A 22 -0.35 17.35 12.97
CA LYS A 22 0.81 18.09 13.43
C LYS A 22 1.90 17.10 13.85
N ILE A 23 3.16 17.53 13.73
CA ILE A 23 4.30 16.73 14.16
C ILE A 23 4.54 17.05 15.64
N GLU A 24 3.64 16.51 16.46
CA GLU A 24 3.58 16.73 17.90
C GLU A 24 3.37 15.38 18.59
N GLN A 25 3.67 15.33 19.88
CA GLN A 25 3.72 14.12 20.69
C GLN A 25 2.53 13.16 20.48
N PRO A 26 1.26 13.60 20.49
CA PRO A 26 0.13 12.67 20.33
C PRO A 26 0.09 11.97 18.96
N SER A 27 0.50 12.67 17.89
CA SER A 27 0.54 12.09 16.55
C SER A 27 1.77 11.21 16.34
N LEU A 28 2.89 11.58 16.98
CA LEU A 28 4.11 10.79 16.96
C LEU A 28 3.93 9.46 17.70
N GLU A 29 3.23 9.45 18.84
CA GLU A 29 2.95 8.24 19.60
C GLU A 29 2.17 7.21 18.77
N ILE A 30 1.15 7.65 18.03
CA ILE A 30 0.40 6.75 17.12
C ILE A 30 1.32 6.18 16.04
N ALA A 31 2.19 7.01 15.46
CA ALA A 31 3.12 6.56 14.43
C ALA A 31 4.15 5.56 14.99
N ILE A 32 4.66 5.80 16.20
CA ILE A 32 5.60 4.91 16.90
C ILE A 32 4.94 3.57 17.20
N GLU A 33 3.73 3.57 17.75
CA GLU A 33 2.95 2.37 18.07
C GLU A 33 2.73 1.51 16.82
N LEU A 34 2.34 2.13 15.70
CA LEU A 34 2.15 1.41 14.45
C LEU A 34 3.46 0.87 13.88
N ILE A 35 4.55 1.66 13.89
CA ILE A 35 5.85 1.19 13.41
C ILE A 35 6.33 -0.01 14.24
N ALA A 36 6.12 0.00 15.57
CA ALA A 36 6.46 -1.12 16.44
C ALA A 36 5.65 -2.38 16.08
N CYS A 37 4.34 -2.25 15.86
CA CYS A 37 3.49 -3.37 15.42
C CYS A 37 3.99 -4.01 14.13
N PHE A 38 4.36 -3.21 13.12
CA PHE A 38 4.91 -3.74 11.87
C PHE A 38 6.28 -4.39 12.05
N HIS A 39 7.11 -3.91 12.99
CA HIS A 39 8.38 -4.55 13.33
C HIS A 39 8.18 -5.92 13.98
N GLU A 40 7.22 -6.04 14.89
CA GLU A 40 6.90 -7.30 15.58
C GLU A 40 6.28 -8.32 14.63
N ALA A 41 5.51 -7.87 13.64
CA ALA A 41 4.87 -8.73 12.65
C ALA A 41 5.80 -9.23 11.51
N VAL A 42 7.09 -8.89 11.50
CA VAL A 42 8.03 -9.41 10.49
C VAL A 42 8.20 -10.91 10.69
N GLY A 43 7.89 -11.69 9.65
CA GLY A 43 7.83 -13.15 9.69
C GLY A 43 6.42 -13.71 9.88
N ASP A 44 5.45 -12.87 10.26
CA ASP A 44 4.05 -13.26 10.37
C ASP A 44 3.30 -13.11 9.04
N THR A 45 2.11 -13.70 8.99
CA THR A 45 1.19 -13.56 7.86
C THR A 45 0.57 -12.16 7.80
N GLN A 46 0.21 -11.70 6.60
CA GLN A 46 -0.50 -10.44 6.42
C GLN A 46 -1.83 -10.42 7.21
N GLY A 47 -2.51 -11.55 7.34
CA GLY A 47 -3.75 -11.68 8.11
C GLY A 47 -3.54 -11.54 9.62
N GLU A 48 -2.40 -12.01 10.15
CA GLU A 48 -2.02 -11.77 11.55
C GLU A 48 -1.75 -10.29 11.79
N LEU A 49 -0.97 -9.65 10.92
CA LEU A 49 -0.73 -8.20 10.97
C LEU A 49 -2.05 -7.42 10.91
N GLU A 50 -2.97 -7.78 10.01
CA GLU A 50 -4.28 -7.11 9.90
C GLU A 50 -5.12 -7.27 11.17
N ARG A 51 -5.01 -8.41 11.88
CA ARG A 51 -5.65 -8.62 13.18
C ARG A 51 -5.03 -7.74 14.27
N GLN A 52 -3.70 -7.72 14.38
CA GLN A 52 -3.00 -6.87 15.35
C GLN A 52 -3.33 -5.39 15.14
N LEU A 53 -3.41 -4.93 13.88
CA LEU A 53 -3.81 -3.57 13.55
C LEU A 53 -5.26 -3.26 13.93
N LEU A 54 -6.16 -4.24 13.79
CA LEU A 54 -7.55 -4.09 14.22
C LEU A 54 -7.67 -3.99 15.75
N GLU A 55 -6.87 -4.75 16.48
CA GLU A 55 -6.80 -4.68 17.95
C GLU A 55 -6.23 -3.33 18.41
N LEU A 56 -5.19 -2.82 17.74
CA LEU A 56 -4.61 -1.49 18.00
C LEU A 56 -5.56 -0.34 17.66
N GLU A 57 -6.48 -0.51 16.72
CA GLU A 57 -7.50 0.49 16.41
C GLU A 57 -8.40 0.75 17.63
N GLY A 58 -8.87 -0.34 18.27
CA GLY A 58 -9.80 -0.30 19.40
C GLY A 58 -11.05 0.56 19.13
N ASP A 59 -11.65 1.09 20.20
CA ASP A 59 -12.79 2.03 20.12
C ASP A 59 -12.35 3.50 20.02
N THR A 60 -11.15 3.76 19.48
CA THR A 60 -10.61 5.13 19.43
C THR A 60 -11.27 5.99 18.34
N PRO A 61 -11.59 7.27 18.61
CA PRO A 61 -12.22 8.14 17.62
C PRO A 61 -11.31 8.46 16.42
N ASP A 62 -10.00 8.23 16.55
CA ASP A 62 -9.00 8.46 15.51
C ASP A 62 -8.70 7.23 14.65
N PHE A 63 -9.60 6.23 14.63
CA PHE A 63 -9.44 5.00 13.85
C PHE A 63 -9.06 5.23 12.37
N LYS A 64 -9.63 6.26 11.72
CA LYS A 64 -9.28 6.61 10.33
C LYS A 64 -7.81 7.02 10.16
N VAL A 65 -7.24 7.70 11.16
CA VAL A 65 -5.82 8.09 11.15
C VAL A 65 -4.95 6.86 11.27
N LYS A 66 -5.25 5.98 12.24
CA LYS A 66 -4.53 4.72 12.42
C LYS A 66 -4.56 3.86 11.15
N ARG A 67 -5.74 3.66 10.55
CA ARG A 67 -5.89 2.94 9.27
C ARG A 67 -5.11 3.60 8.13
N GLY A 68 -5.13 4.92 8.03
CA GLY A 68 -4.39 5.63 6.99
C GLY A 68 -2.87 5.50 7.14
N LEU A 69 -2.34 5.63 8.36
CA LEU A 69 -0.91 5.43 8.64
C LEU A 69 -0.50 3.97 8.37
N ALA A 70 -1.29 3.01 8.85
CA ALA A 70 -1.06 1.58 8.60
C ALA A 70 -1.10 1.24 7.10
N HIS A 71 -2.02 1.85 6.33
CA HIS A 71 -2.06 1.69 4.87
C HIS A 71 -0.78 2.20 4.20
N ILE A 72 -0.22 3.32 4.65
CA ILE A 72 1.03 3.86 4.12
C ILE A 72 2.20 2.94 4.46
N LEU A 73 2.28 2.44 5.70
CA LEU A 73 3.27 1.45 6.11
C LEU A 73 3.21 0.19 5.24
N LYS A 74 2.01 -0.39 5.11
CA LYS A 74 1.78 -1.62 4.32
C LYS A 74 2.10 -1.45 2.83
N SER A 75 1.78 -0.30 2.24
CA SER A 75 1.92 -0.08 0.79
C SER A 75 3.31 0.37 0.34
N SER A 76 4.07 1.05 1.21
CA SER A 76 5.31 1.74 0.80
C SER A 76 6.57 1.19 1.48
N PHE A 77 6.43 0.43 2.56
CA PHE A 77 7.56 0.02 3.40
C PHE A 77 7.60 -1.48 3.69
N CYS A 78 6.60 -2.24 3.22
CA CYS A 78 6.50 -3.68 3.45
C CYS A 78 6.69 -4.45 2.15
N THR A 79 7.40 -5.57 2.23
CA THR A 79 7.44 -6.59 1.18
C THR A 79 6.75 -7.84 1.68
N PHE A 80 5.72 -8.28 0.96
CA PHE A 80 4.97 -9.50 1.26
C PHE A 80 5.27 -10.56 0.21
N GLU A 81 5.71 -11.73 0.65
CA GLU A 81 6.12 -12.82 -0.23
C GLU A 81 5.27 -14.08 -0.02
N VAL A 82 5.11 -14.84 -1.10
CA VAL A 82 4.52 -16.18 -1.06
C VAL A 82 5.62 -17.15 -0.64
N VAL A 83 5.55 -17.63 0.60
CA VAL A 83 6.53 -18.58 1.14
C VAL A 83 5.96 -19.99 1.03
N SER A 84 6.45 -20.76 0.07
CA SER A 84 6.02 -22.14 -0.19
C SER A 84 7.17 -22.96 -0.78
N PRO A 85 7.27 -24.28 -0.49
CA PRO A 85 8.30 -25.13 -1.09
C PRO A 85 8.14 -25.31 -2.61
N LEU A 86 6.92 -25.10 -3.13
CA LEU A 86 6.58 -25.15 -4.54
C LEU A 86 5.50 -24.10 -4.83
N GLU A 87 5.33 -23.66 -6.08
CA GLU A 87 4.21 -22.80 -6.46
C GLU A 87 2.88 -23.37 -5.92
N PRO A 88 2.07 -22.59 -5.15
CA PRO A 88 0.92 -23.13 -4.42
C PRO A 88 -0.08 -23.94 -5.25
N PRO A 89 -0.38 -23.59 -6.53
CA PRO A 89 -1.22 -24.44 -7.38
C PRO A 89 -0.66 -25.85 -7.60
N MET A 90 0.65 -25.98 -7.85
CA MET A 90 1.32 -27.26 -8.05
C MET A 90 1.42 -28.05 -6.72
N LEU A 91 1.66 -27.34 -5.62
CA LEU A 91 1.68 -27.97 -4.29
C LEU A 91 0.31 -28.57 -3.95
N ARG A 92 -0.77 -27.84 -4.21
CA ARG A 92 -2.15 -28.31 -4.03
C ARG A 92 -2.43 -29.54 -4.90
N GLU A 93 -2.06 -29.51 -6.17
CA GLU A 93 -2.23 -30.65 -7.06
C GLU A 93 -1.56 -31.91 -6.50
N ARG A 94 -0.30 -31.81 -6.07
CA ARG A 94 0.44 -32.96 -5.53
C ARG A 94 -0.13 -33.47 -4.21
N VAL A 95 -0.41 -32.57 -3.27
CA VAL A 95 -0.98 -32.95 -1.97
C VAL A 95 -2.35 -33.62 -2.15
N PHE A 96 -3.21 -33.07 -3.01
CA PHE A 96 -4.54 -33.64 -3.24
C PHE A 96 -4.50 -34.94 -4.04
N ALA A 97 -3.55 -35.12 -4.96
CA ALA A 97 -3.33 -36.38 -5.65
C ALA A 97 -2.93 -37.50 -4.67
N VAL A 98 -2.04 -37.23 -3.71
CA VAL A 98 -1.67 -38.20 -2.67
C VAL A 98 -2.85 -38.45 -1.73
N ALA A 99 -3.53 -37.39 -1.26
CA ALA A 99 -4.67 -37.50 -0.34
C ALA A 99 -5.81 -38.36 -0.92
N ALA A 100 -6.06 -38.27 -2.22
CA ALA A 100 -7.13 -39.01 -2.91
C ALA A 100 -6.97 -40.54 -2.83
N ASN A 101 -5.77 -41.05 -2.56
CA ASN A 101 -5.49 -42.48 -2.42
C ASN A 101 -5.66 -43.00 -0.99
N SER A 102 -6.03 -42.15 -0.03
CA SER A 102 -6.11 -42.47 1.39
C SER A 102 -7.51 -42.26 1.96
N LEU A 103 -7.84 -42.98 3.05
CA LEU A 103 -9.08 -42.76 3.78
C LEU A 103 -9.02 -41.42 4.53
N THR A 104 -10.14 -40.69 4.58
CA THR A 104 -10.20 -39.40 5.28
C THR A 104 -10.07 -39.58 6.80
N SER A 105 -8.94 -39.16 7.38
CA SER A 105 -8.72 -39.14 8.82
C SER A 105 -7.65 -38.11 9.19
N ARG A 106 -7.52 -37.77 10.49
CA ARG A 106 -6.43 -36.88 10.94
C ARG A 106 -5.06 -37.53 10.75
N GLU A 107 -4.98 -38.84 10.95
CA GLU A 107 -3.74 -39.60 10.77
C GLU A 107 -3.32 -39.63 9.30
N SER A 108 -4.26 -39.82 8.37
CA SER A 108 -3.95 -39.82 6.93
C SER A 108 -3.52 -38.45 6.43
N THR A 109 -4.07 -37.35 6.96
CA THR A 109 -3.59 -36.00 6.66
C THR A 109 -2.11 -35.82 7.06
N ILE A 110 -1.73 -36.24 8.27
CA ILE A 110 -0.33 -36.14 8.73
C ILE A 110 0.58 -37.00 7.86
N GLN A 111 0.17 -38.22 7.53
CA GLN A 111 0.94 -39.12 6.65
C GLN A 111 1.10 -38.52 5.24
N THR A 112 0.03 -37.96 4.67
CA THR A 112 0.04 -37.32 3.35
C THR A 112 1.00 -36.15 3.31
N LEU A 113 0.91 -35.22 4.27
CA LEU A 113 1.81 -34.07 4.34
C LEU A 113 3.27 -34.50 4.54
N THR A 114 3.50 -35.53 5.35
CA THR A 114 4.84 -36.08 5.58
C THR A 114 5.41 -36.74 4.33
N GLN A 115 4.58 -37.50 3.61
CA GLN A 115 4.98 -38.12 2.35
C GLN A 115 5.37 -37.05 1.33
N VAL A 116 4.52 -36.05 1.09
CA VAL A 116 4.81 -34.97 0.13
C VAL A 116 6.04 -34.17 0.55
N ALA A 117 6.20 -33.88 1.84
CA ALA A 117 7.39 -33.20 2.35
C ALA A 117 8.67 -33.98 2.07
N ASN A 118 8.67 -35.31 2.27
CA ASN A 118 9.82 -36.17 1.96
C ASN A 118 10.11 -36.23 0.46
N GLU A 119 9.08 -36.36 -0.38
CA GLU A 119 9.22 -36.36 -1.83
C GLU A 119 9.82 -35.03 -2.33
N LEU A 120 9.29 -33.91 -1.87
CA LEU A 120 9.81 -32.57 -2.20
C LEU A 120 11.23 -32.38 -1.66
N SER A 121 11.53 -32.94 -0.48
CA SER A 121 12.88 -32.82 0.09
C SER A 121 13.93 -33.48 -0.79
N HIS A 122 13.60 -34.64 -1.35
CA HIS A 122 14.48 -35.35 -2.27
C HIS A 122 14.57 -34.65 -3.63
N GLU A 123 13.44 -34.15 -4.17
CA GLU A 123 13.39 -33.50 -5.49
C GLU A 123 14.10 -32.15 -5.51
N LEU A 124 13.98 -31.37 -4.44
CA LEU A 124 14.55 -30.02 -4.34
C LEU A 124 15.97 -30.03 -3.73
N GLU A 125 16.50 -31.20 -3.36
CA GLU A 125 17.79 -31.36 -2.68
C GLU A 125 17.93 -30.47 -1.42
N ARG A 126 16.82 -30.27 -0.71
CA ARG A 126 16.72 -29.40 0.48
C ARG A 126 15.68 -29.97 1.43
N GLU A 127 15.88 -29.83 2.74
CA GLU A 127 14.86 -30.22 3.71
C GLU A 127 13.57 -29.39 3.55
N VAL A 128 12.44 -30.10 3.42
CA VAL A 128 11.08 -29.55 3.44
C VAL A 128 10.32 -30.23 4.56
N LEU A 129 9.76 -29.43 5.47
CA LEU A 129 9.01 -29.93 6.61
C LEU A 129 7.51 -30.08 6.26
N PRO A 130 6.79 -31.03 6.88
CA PRO A 130 5.35 -31.19 6.68
C PRO A 130 4.55 -29.91 6.96
N GLU A 131 5.02 -29.13 7.93
CA GLU A 131 4.44 -27.84 8.29
C GLU A 131 4.58 -26.79 7.17
N GLN A 132 5.72 -26.79 6.46
CA GLN A 132 5.93 -25.90 5.31
C GLN A 132 5.04 -26.29 4.13
N VAL A 133 4.78 -27.58 3.92
CA VAL A 133 3.80 -28.06 2.94
C VAL A 133 2.40 -27.58 3.34
N ARG A 134 2.03 -27.73 4.61
CA ARG A 134 0.72 -27.31 5.13
C ARG A 134 0.48 -25.80 4.94
N GLN A 135 1.45 -24.98 5.32
CA GLN A 135 1.37 -23.51 5.16
C GLN A 135 1.41 -23.10 3.69
N GLY A 136 2.21 -23.79 2.87
CA GLY A 136 2.39 -23.50 1.44
C GLY A 136 1.13 -23.71 0.58
N LEU A 137 0.19 -24.56 1.00
CA LEU A 137 -1.02 -24.91 0.22
C LEU A 137 -1.80 -23.69 -0.27
N TYR A 138 -1.90 -22.66 0.58
CA TYR A 138 -2.66 -21.44 0.33
C TYR A 138 -1.84 -20.18 0.57
N ALA A 139 -0.51 -20.26 0.49
CA ALA A 139 0.40 -19.12 0.68
C ALA A 139 0.22 -18.03 -0.39
N ASP A 140 -0.44 -18.34 -1.52
CA ASP A 140 -0.81 -17.42 -2.59
C ASP A 140 -1.94 -16.43 -2.20
N LEU A 141 -2.78 -16.80 -1.22
CA LEU A 141 -3.83 -15.93 -0.68
C LEU A 141 -3.20 -14.72 0.01
N ILE A 142 -3.80 -13.54 -0.20
CA ILE A 142 -3.26 -12.25 0.30
C ILE A 142 -3.01 -12.31 1.81
N GLU A 143 -3.96 -12.83 2.58
CA GLU A 143 -3.88 -12.97 4.03
C GLU A 143 -2.75 -13.91 4.51
N ASN A 144 -2.33 -14.87 3.69
CA ASN A 144 -1.31 -15.86 4.07
C ASN A 144 0.11 -15.48 3.62
N ARG A 145 0.27 -14.38 2.87
CA ARG A 145 1.59 -13.89 2.48
C ARG A 145 2.36 -13.45 3.71
N ILE A 146 3.66 -13.73 3.73
CA ILE A 146 4.52 -13.43 4.86
C ILE A 146 5.13 -12.05 4.68
N LEU A 147 5.11 -11.23 5.74
CA LEU A 147 5.86 -9.97 5.78
C LEU A 147 7.35 -10.30 5.94
N THR A 148 8.12 -10.24 4.84
CA THR A 148 9.54 -10.62 4.84
C THR A 148 10.47 -9.44 5.10
N VAL A 149 10.08 -8.25 4.65
CA VAL A 149 10.88 -7.02 4.81
C VAL A 149 9.99 -5.88 5.28
N PHE A 150 10.46 -5.14 6.27
CA PHE A 150 9.88 -3.89 6.72
C PHE A 150 10.94 -2.79 6.84
N ASP A 151 10.95 -1.86 5.88
CA ASP A 151 11.87 -0.71 5.83
C ASP A 151 11.29 0.47 6.61
N ALA A 152 11.34 0.39 7.95
CA ALA A 152 10.65 1.33 8.82
C ALA A 152 11.03 2.81 8.55
N PRO A 153 10.05 3.70 8.28
CA PRO A 153 10.30 5.14 8.24
C PRO A 153 10.46 5.70 9.65
N THR A 154 11.00 6.91 9.78
CA THR A 154 10.86 7.65 11.03
C THR A 154 9.38 8.06 11.23
N PRO A 155 8.91 8.20 12.48
CA PRO A 155 7.55 8.65 12.78
C PRO A 155 7.17 9.97 12.08
N GLU A 156 8.08 10.93 12.05
CA GLU A 156 7.87 12.23 11.39
C GLU A 156 7.67 12.06 9.88
N ASN A 157 8.50 11.23 9.24
CA ASN A 157 8.39 10.95 7.81
C ASN A 157 7.08 10.24 7.47
N LEU A 158 6.60 9.36 8.34
CA LEU A 158 5.29 8.73 8.17
C LEU A 158 4.16 9.77 8.24
N LEU A 159 4.20 10.69 9.21
CA LEU A 159 3.22 11.77 9.33
C LEU A 159 3.26 12.73 8.12
N HIS A 160 4.45 13.07 7.62
CA HIS A 160 4.60 13.85 6.40
C HIS A 160 3.96 13.16 5.18
N ARG A 161 4.19 11.85 5.03
CA ARG A 161 3.58 11.05 3.94
C ARG A 161 2.07 10.95 4.08
N TYR A 162 1.55 10.84 5.30
CA TYR A 162 0.11 10.89 5.55
C TYR A 162 -0.48 12.23 5.13
N ASN A 163 0.10 13.34 5.58
CA ASN A 163 -0.34 14.68 5.23
C ASN A 163 -0.31 14.92 3.72
N LEU A 164 0.76 14.51 3.04
CA LEU A 164 0.85 14.57 1.58
C LEU A 164 -0.25 13.74 0.91
N SER A 165 -0.49 12.52 1.41
CA SER A 165 -1.54 11.64 0.86
C SER A 165 -2.95 12.20 1.04
N GLN A 166 -3.22 12.92 2.14
CA GLN A 166 -4.50 13.60 2.37
C GLN A 166 -4.72 14.74 1.37
N VAL A 167 -3.69 15.52 1.07
CA VAL A 167 -3.74 16.58 0.04
C VAL A 167 -3.92 15.97 -1.35
N GLN A 168 -3.13 14.96 -1.69
CA GLN A 168 -3.21 14.24 -2.96
C GLN A 168 -4.62 13.70 -3.24
N GLY A 169 -5.30 13.24 -2.20
CA GLY A 169 -6.67 12.75 -2.30
C GLY A 169 -7.70 13.78 -2.76
N VAL A 170 -7.46 15.08 -2.54
CA VAL A 170 -8.34 16.15 -3.04
C VAL A 170 -8.33 16.17 -4.57
N PHE A 171 -7.19 15.92 -5.19
CA PHE A 171 -7.04 15.95 -6.64
C PHE A 171 -7.84 14.86 -7.35
N TYR A 172 -8.26 13.80 -6.64
CA TYR A 172 -9.10 12.75 -7.23
C TYR A 172 -10.46 13.27 -7.69
N ARG A 173 -10.92 14.41 -7.16
CA ARG A 173 -12.22 15.03 -7.47
C ARG A 173 -12.09 16.46 -7.98
N ALA A 174 -10.88 16.93 -8.24
CA ALA A 174 -10.67 18.29 -8.75
C ALA A 174 -11.26 18.42 -10.16
N SER A 175 -11.91 19.55 -10.43
CA SER A 175 -12.36 19.93 -11.78
C SER A 175 -11.25 20.60 -12.57
N GLN A 176 -10.39 21.35 -11.91
CA GLN A 176 -9.28 22.09 -12.49
C GLN A 176 -8.20 22.28 -11.42
N LEU A 177 -6.94 22.30 -11.85
CA LEU A 177 -5.79 22.66 -11.03
C LEU A 177 -5.09 23.85 -11.68
N ILE A 178 -4.90 24.93 -10.94
CA ILE A 178 -4.16 26.12 -11.40
C ILE A 178 -2.85 26.17 -10.62
N LEU A 179 -1.72 26.14 -11.34
CA LEU A 179 -0.39 26.25 -10.78
C LEU A 179 0.20 27.60 -11.17
N HIS A 180 0.58 28.41 -10.18
CA HIS A 180 1.32 29.64 -10.38
C HIS A 180 2.81 29.38 -10.16
N ALA A 181 3.54 29.18 -11.25
CA ALA A 181 4.98 29.00 -11.24
C ALA A 181 5.66 30.36 -11.36
N HIS A 182 5.89 31.02 -10.23
CA HIS A 182 6.60 32.31 -10.15
C HIS A 182 8.00 32.25 -10.77
N ARG A 183 8.59 33.42 -11.04
CA ARG A 183 9.94 33.56 -11.61
C ARG A 183 10.95 32.64 -10.91
N ASN A 184 11.56 31.74 -11.67
CA ASN A 184 12.47 30.71 -11.19
C ASN A 184 13.53 30.39 -12.25
N ASP A 185 14.52 29.58 -11.89
CA ASP A 185 15.57 29.14 -12.80
C ASP A 185 14.99 28.32 -13.97
N PRO A 186 15.51 28.48 -15.21
CA PRO A 186 15.00 27.75 -16.38
C PRO A 186 15.00 26.22 -16.25
N GLY A 187 15.85 25.66 -15.37
CA GLY A 187 15.90 24.24 -15.06
C GLY A 187 14.63 23.73 -14.38
N GLU A 188 14.08 24.50 -13.44
CA GLU A 188 12.87 24.12 -12.68
C GLU A 188 11.63 24.13 -13.57
N TYR A 189 11.51 25.10 -14.49
CA TYR A 189 10.44 25.10 -15.48
C TYR A 189 10.53 23.90 -16.42
N LYS A 190 11.74 23.57 -16.88
CA LYS A 190 11.97 22.37 -17.71
C LYS A 190 11.56 21.10 -16.95
N LEU A 191 11.87 21.03 -15.66
CA LEU A 191 11.49 19.90 -14.81
C LEU A 191 9.97 19.78 -14.68
N LEU A 192 9.30 20.88 -14.34
CA LEU A 192 7.84 20.94 -14.22
C LEU A 192 7.15 20.54 -15.53
N PHE A 193 7.52 21.15 -16.65
CA PHE A 193 6.94 20.83 -17.96
C PHE A 193 7.24 19.40 -18.41
N ARG A 194 8.41 18.86 -18.03
CA ARG A 194 8.74 17.45 -18.26
C ARG A 194 7.78 16.54 -17.49
N TYR A 195 7.49 16.83 -16.23
CA TYR A 195 6.54 16.02 -15.45
C TYR A 195 5.09 16.16 -15.95
N LEU A 196 4.65 17.37 -16.34
CA LEU A 196 3.33 17.54 -16.98
C LEU A 196 3.18 16.62 -18.20
N LYS A 197 4.21 16.57 -19.06
CA LYS A 197 4.24 15.68 -20.24
C LYS A 197 4.35 14.21 -19.86
N LEU A 198 5.20 13.86 -18.89
CA LEU A 198 5.40 12.50 -18.42
C LEU A 198 4.10 11.88 -17.90
N PHE A 199 3.33 12.66 -17.14
CA PHE A 199 2.04 12.25 -16.60
C PHE A 199 0.87 12.47 -17.58
N GLN A 200 1.16 12.91 -18.81
CA GLN A 200 0.18 13.11 -19.89
C GLN A 200 -0.98 14.02 -19.48
N LEU A 201 -0.66 15.08 -18.74
CA LEU A 201 -1.66 16.01 -18.24
C LEU A 201 -2.07 16.99 -19.34
N MET A 202 -3.37 17.21 -19.47
CA MET A 202 -3.94 18.22 -20.36
C MET A 202 -3.78 19.57 -19.68
N ALA A 203 -2.80 20.34 -20.14
CA ALA A 203 -2.41 21.60 -19.53
C ALA A 203 -2.37 22.73 -20.57
N TYR A 204 -2.88 23.89 -20.18
CA TYR A 204 -2.77 25.15 -20.88
C TYR A 204 -1.80 26.06 -20.09
N ILE A 205 -0.78 26.59 -20.77
CA ILE A 205 0.34 27.29 -20.15
C ILE A 205 0.39 28.71 -20.70
N GLU A 206 0.35 29.70 -19.81
CA GLU A 206 0.45 31.12 -20.14
C GLU A 206 1.60 31.76 -19.37
N GLY A 207 2.23 32.80 -19.94
CA GLY A 207 3.32 33.54 -19.32
C GLY A 207 4.68 33.34 -19.99
N ASP A 208 5.73 33.83 -19.34
CA ASP A 208 7.10 33.82 -19.83
C ASP A 208 8.11 33.63 -18.68
N ALA A 209 9.38 33.43 -19.03
CA ALA A 209 10.41 33.17 -18.03
C ALA A 209 10.74 34.37 -17.13
N ASP A 210 10.40 35.60 -17.55
CA ASP A 210 10.68 36.82 -16.80
C ASP A 210 9.64 37.06 -15.70
N HIS A 211 8.38 36.70 -15.95
CA HIS A 211 7.25 36.90 -15.03
C HIS A 211 6.79 35.60 -14.34
N GLY A 212 7.12 34.44 -14.91
CA GLY A 212 6.62 33.13 -14.51
C GLY A 212 5.46 32.65 -15.37
N PHE A 213 4.99 31.44 -15.08
CA PHE A 213 3.94 30.76 -15.82
C PHE A 213 2.71 30.50 -14.96
N THR A 214 1.52 30.70 -15.55
CA THR A 214 0.27 30.15 -15.02
C THR A 214 -0.08 28.92 -15.84
N ILE A 215 -0.20 27.77 -15.16
CA ILE A 215 -0.47 26.48 -15.78
C ILE A 215 -1.83 26.01 -15.29
N THR A 216 -2.79 25.96 -16.21
CA THR A 216 -4.11 25.40 -15.96
C THR A 216 -4.12 23.95 -16.42
N VAL A 217 -4.34 23.03 -15.49
CA VAL A 217 -4.48 21.59 -15.77
C VAL A 217 -5.93 21.20 -15.58
N ASP A 218 -6.52 20.53 -16.57
CA ASP A 218 -7.86 19.95 -16.42
C ASP A 218 -7.84 18.92 -15.30
N GLY A 219 -8.92 18.82 -14.52
CA GLY A 219 -9.06 17.83 -13.46
C GLY A 219 -9.77 16.55 -13.92
N PRO A 220 -9.73 15.46 -13.13
CA PRO A 220 -10.36 14.19 -13.47
C PRO A 220 -11.88 14.24 -13.65
N THR A 221 -12.55 15.26 -13.12
CA THR A 221 -14.00 15.46 -13.27
C THR A 221 -14.37 16.42 -14.40
N SER A 222 -13.38 16.97 -15.12
CA SER A 222 -13.59 17.84 -16.30
C SER A 222 -13.93 17.03 -17.57
N LEU A 223 -13.39 15.81 -17.69
CA LEU A 223 -13.70 14.90 -18.80
C LEU A 223 -15.12 14.33 -18.68
N PHE A 224 -15.79 14.12 -19.82
CA PHE A 224 -17.15 13.58 -19.93
C PHE A 224 -17.39 12.25 -19.18
N ASN A 225 -16.34 11.56 -18.73
CA ASN A 225 -16.39 10.49 -17.74
C ASN A 225 -15.30 10.67 -16.68
N PRO A 226 -15.61 10.62 -15.37
CA PRO A 226 -14.63 10.67 -14.29
C PRO A 226 -13.59 9.55 -14.43
N SER A 227 -12.31 9.91 -14.54
CA SER A 227 -11.20 8.94 -14.63
C SER A 227 -10.34 8.98 -13.37
N THR A 228 -10.37 7.91 -12.58
CA THR A 228 -9.50 7.73 -11.40
C THR A 228 -8.02 7.71 -11.79
N ARG A 229 -7.68 7.21 -12.98
CA ARG A 229 -6.30 7.16 -13.49
C ARG A 229 -5.71 8.56 -13.67
N TYR A 230 -6.52 9.49 -14.18
CA TYR A 230 -6.07 10.86 -14.44
C TYR A 230 -5.91 11.66 -13.15
N GLY A 231 -6.80 11.48 -12.18
CA GLY A 231 -6.64 12.07 -10.84
C GLY A 231 -5.39 11.56 -10.11
N LEU A 232 -5.07 10.28 -10.26
CA LEU A 232 -3.82 9.70 -9.75
C LEU A 232 -2.57 10.27 -10.45
N ALA A 233 -2.65 10.59 -11.75
CA ALA A 233 -1.55 11.20 -12.48
C ALA A 233 -1.29 12.63 -12.00
N ILE A 234 -2.34 13.43 -11.76
CA ILE A 234 -2.23 14.77 -11.16
C ILE A 234 -1.64 14.68 -9.76
N ALA A 235 -2.07 13.73 -8.94
CA ALA A 235 -1.56 13.58 -7.58
C ALA A 235 -0.07 13.16 -7.52
N LYS A 236 0.50 12.64 -8.62
CA LYS A 236 1.93 12.27 -8.74
C LYS A 236 2.82 13.41 -9.24
N LEU A 237 2.23 14.43 -9.89
CA LEU A 237 2.93 15.64 -10.33
C LEU A 237 3.52 16.38 -9.12
#